data_AF-A0A937TAD2-F1
#
_entry.id   AF-A0A937TAD2-F1
#
_cell.length_a   1.000
_cell.length_b   1.000
_cell.length_c   1.000
_cell.angle_alpha   90.00
_cell.angle_beta   90.00
_cell.angle_gamma   90.00
#
_symmetry.space_group_name_H-M   'P 1'
#
loop_
_entity.id
_entity.type
_entity.pdbx_description
1 polymer ?
#
loop_
_entity_poly.entity_id
_entity_poly.type
_entity_poly.pdbx_seq_one_letter_code
_entity_poly.pdbx_strand_id
1 'polypeptide(L)'
;MEPIKLGPRYSTKEIPGKCIKCLAEQELNNCLLELLKQGEVGNQELEYKFEALVSFLKSPESKRLRDESEKYLAEGKQVTVDIHFEAGKPVYELKIK
;
A
#
# COMPACT_ATOMS: atom_id res chain seq x y z
N MET A 1 -13.04 3.45 8.24
CA MET A 1 -11.88 4.00 7.51
C MET A 1 -11.74 3.20 6.22
N GLU A 2 -11.59 3.87 5.08
CA GLU A 2 -11.45 3.15 3.81
C GLU A 2 -10.09 2.42 3.72
N PRO A 3 -10.06 1.19 3.18
CA PRO A 3 -8.82 0.45 3.04
C PRO A 3 -7.91 1.10 1.99
N ILE A 4 -6.60 1.11 2.25
CA ILE A 4 -5.60 1.53 1.26
C ILE A 4 -5.44 0.39 0.26
N LYS A 5 -5.68 0.67 -1.02
CA LYS A 5 -5.64 -0.33 -2.09
C LYS A 5 -4.37 -0.18 -2.91
N LEU A 6 -3.53 -1.20 -2.92
CA LEU A 6 -2.28 -1.25 -3.69
C LEU A 6 -2.44 -2.26 -4.82
N GLY A 7 -2.54 -1.78 -6.06
CA GLY A 7 -2.66 -2.63 -7.25
C GLY A 7 -1.33 -2.74 -8.01
N PRO A 8 -0.43 -3.68 -7.67
CA PRO A 8 0.82 -3.84 -8.37
C PRO A 8 0.60 -4.26 -9.82
N ARG A 9 1.48 -3.80 -10.71
CA ARG A 9 1.45 -4.13 -12.14
C ARG A 9 2.87 -4.31 -12.66
N TYR A 10 3.02 -5.17 -13.67
CA TYR A 10 4.26 -5.24 -14.43
C TYR A 10 4.50 -4.01 -15.28
N SER A 11 5.78 -3.76 -15.56
CA SER A 11 6.17 -2.83 -16.60
C SER A 11 5.72 -3.35 -17.95
N THR A 12 4.93 -2.55 -18.65
CA THR A 12 4.66 -2.75 -20.07
C THR A 12 5.60 -1.84 -20.88
N LYS A 13 5.57 -1.95 -22.21
CA LYS A 13 6.30 -1.03 -23.10
C LYS A 13 5.87 0.43 -22.92
N GLU A 14 4.68 0.65 -22.37
CA GLU A 14 4.02 1.96 -22.30
C GLU A 14 3.97 2.51 -20.88
N ILE A 15 3.94 1.65 -19.86
CA ILE A 15 3.73 2.05 -18.46
C ILE A 15 4.75 1.33 -17.56
N PRO A 16 5.59 2.07 -16.80
CA PRO A 16 6.46 1.45 -15.81
C PRO A 16 5.63 0.84 -14.68
N GLY A 17 5.88 -0.44 -14.42
CA GLY A 17 5.22 -1.19 -13.36
C GLY A 17 5.68 -0.72 -11.99
N LYS A 18 4.80 -0.83 -11.01
CA LYS A 18 5.12 -0.58 -9.61
C LYS A 18 4.81 -1.83 -8.81
N CYS A 19 5.80 -2.29 -8.05
CA CYS A 19 5.58 -3.32 -7.05
C CYS A 19 4.83 -2.73 -5.85
N ILE A 20 4.33 -3.60 -4.96
CA ILE A 20 3.58 -3.18 -3.77
C ILE A 20 4.37 -2.21 -2.92
N LYS A 21 5.67 -2.45 -2.73
CA LYS A 21 6.56 -1.55 -1.98
C LYS A 21 6.55 -0.15 -2.59
N CYS A 22 6.76 -0.04 -3.90
CA CYS A 22 6.79 1.27 -4.58
C CYS A 22 5.45 1.99 -4.49
N LEU A 23 4.33 1.27 -4.55
CA LEU A 23 3.00 1.86 -4.37
C LEU A 23 2.80 2.36 -2.93
N ALA A 24 3.18 1.56 -1.93
CA ALA A 24 3.10 1.96 -0.53
C ALA A 24 3.99 3.17 -0.20
N GLU A 25 5.22 3.22 -0.74
CA GLU A 25 6.12 4.37 -0.59
C GLU A 25 5.56 5.63 -1.25
N GLN A 26 4.91 5.50 -2.41
CA GLN A 26 4.26 6.63 -3.07
C GLN A 26 3.08 7.15 -2.26
N GLU A 27 2.19 6.28 -1.79
CA GLU A 27 1.06 6.67 -0.95
C GLU A 27 1.53 7.29 0.38
N LEU A 28 2.64 6.79 0.94
CA LEU A 28 3.24 7.34 2.15
C LEU A 28 3.72 8.78 1.91
N ASN A 29 4.43 9.01 0.80
CA ASN A 29 4.89 10.35 0.44
C ASN A 29 3.71 11.29 0.17
N ASN A 30 2.64 10.82 -0.48
CA ASN A 30 1.43 11.62 -0.67
C ASN A 30 0.81 12.01 0.68
N CYS A 31 0.63 11.05 1.59
CA CYS A 31 0.13 11.31 2.95
C CYS A 31 1.00 12.33 3.69
N LEU A 32 2.32 12.17 3.62
CA LEU A 32 3.27 13.09 4.25
C LEU A 32 3.14 14.52 3.69
N LEU A 33 3.07 14.65 2.36
CA LEU A 33 2.91 15.96 1.71
C LEU A 33 1.58 16.62 2.08
N GLU A 34 0.50 15.86 2.22
CA GLU A 34 -0.79 16.39 2.66
C GLU A 34 -0.76 16.83 4.12
N LEU A 35 -0.17 16.03 5.01
CA LEU A 35 0.04 16.39 6.42
C LEU A 35 0.84 17.69 6.56
N LEU A 36 1.93 17.83 5.80
CA LEU A 36 2.76 19.04 5.80
C LEU A 36 2.04 20.28 5.26
N LYS A 37 1.08 20.10 4.33
CA LYS A 37 0.29 21.21 3.75
C LYS A 37 -0.85 21.69 4.65
N GLN A 38 -1.46 20.81 5.43
CA GLN A 38 -2.67 21.12 6.20
C GLN A 38 -2.41 21.76 7.57
N GLY A 39 -1.16 21.78 8.05
CA GLY A 39 -0.84 22.34 9.38
C GLY A 39 -1.41 21.51 10.55
N GLU A 40 -1.29 22.01 11.78
CA GLU A 40 -1.54 21.27 13.04
C GLU A 40 -3.00 20.79 13.28
N VAL A 41 -3.97 21.10 12.41
CA VAL A 41 -5.38 20.80 12.69
C VAL A 41 -5.83 19.52 11.99
N GLY A 42 -5.68 18.40 12.73
CA GLY A 42 -6.74 17.39 12.86
C GLY A 42 -7.10 16.61 11.61
N ASN A 43 -6.13 16.08 10.86
CA ASN A 43 -6.42 15.04 9.88
C ASN A 43 -6.01 13.66 10.40
N GLN A 44 -6.70 13.23 11.46
CA GLN A 44 -6.48 11.93 12.11
C GLN A 44 -6.50 10.80 11.07
N GLU A 45 -7.33 10.89 10.02
CA GLU A 45 -7.34 9.88 8.95
C GLU A 45 -6.03 9.82 8.17
N LEU A 46 -5.41 10.97 7.84
CA LEU A 46 -4.09 11.01 7.20
C LEU A 46 -3.00 10.47 8.13
N GLU A 47 -3.04 10.80 9.42
CA GLU A 47 -2.10 10.28 10.42
C GLU A 47 -2.20 8.75 10.53
N TYR A 48 -3.43 8.23 10.59
CA TYR A 48 -3.66 6.78 10.60
C TYR A 48 -3.20 6.11 9.30
N LYS A 49 -3.48 6.71 8.13
CA LYS A 49 -2.99 6.20 6.83
C LYS A 49 -1.46 6.17 6.79
N PHE A 50 -0.83 7.23 7.28
CA PHE A 50 0.62 7.33 7.37
C PHE A 50 1.21 6.24 8.28
N GLU A 51 0.65 6.05 9.48
CA GLU A 51 1.08 5.00 10.41
C GLU A 51 0.90 3.59 9.82
N ALA A 52 -0.21 3.34 9.12
CA ALA A 52 -0.47 2.07 8.43
C ALA A 52 0.64 1.75 7.43
N LEU A 53 0.97 2.73 6.58
CA LEU A 53 1.94 2.59 5.51
C LEU A 53 3.36 2.42 6.06
N VAL A 54 3.73 3.16 7.10
CA VAL A 54 5.02 2.97 7.79
C VAL A 54 5.10 1.58 8.42
N SER A 55 4.05 1.15 9.12
CA SER A 55 4.00 -0.16 9.76
C SER A 55 4.10 -1.28 8.73
N PHE A 56 3.35 -1.16 7.63
CA PHE A 56 3.41 -2.07 6.50
C PHE A 56 4.83 -2.16 5.93
N LEU A 57 5.43 -1.03 5.53
CA LEU A 57 6.75 -1.00 4.90
C LEU A 57 7.87 -1.53 5.80
N LYS A 58 7.72 -1.43 7.13
CA LYS A 58 8.67 -2.00 8.10
C LYS A 58 8.38 -3.47 8.45
N SER A 59 7.19 -3.97 8.14
CA SER A 59 6.79 -5.33 8.46
C SER A 59 7.42 -6.36 7.51
N PRO A 60 7.64 -7.61 7.96
CA PRO A 60 8.01 -8.71 7.07
C PRO A 60 6.89 -9.05 6.07
N GLU A 61 5.64 -8.72 6.39
CA GLU A 61 4.48 -8.93 5.53
C GLU A 61 4.60 -8.15 4.22
N SER A 62 5.24 -6.98 4.20
CA SER A 62 5.47 -6.23 2.96
C SER A 62 6.30 -7.00 1.94
N LYS A 63 7.33 -7.71 2.41
CA LYS A 63 8.18 -8.56 1.56
C LYS A 63 7.39 -9.77 1.09
N ARG A 64 6.71 -10.45 2.02
CA ARG A 64 5.89 -11.62 1.70
C ARG A 64 4.82 -11.31 0.64
N LEU A 65 4.05 -10.24 0.84
CA LEU A 65 2.98 -9.85 -0.09
C LEU A 65 3.52 -9.39 -1.43
N ARG A 66 4.70 -8.77 -1.45
CA ARG A 66 5.42 -8.47 -2.70
C ARG A 66 5.75 -9.76 -3.45
N ASP A 67 6.38 -10.73 -2.79
CA ASP A 67 6.79 -11.99 -3.41
C ASP A 67 5.57 -12.78 -3.91
N GLU A 68 4.49 -12.86 -3.12
CA GLU A 68 3.23 -13.51 -3.51
C GLU A 68 2.57 -12.80 -4.70
N SER A 69 2.55 -11.47 -4.69
CA SER A 69 1.97 -10.71 -5.81
C SER A 69 2.79 -10.85 -7.08
N GLU A 70 4.12 -10.83 -7.00
CA GLU A 70 4.99 -11.06 -8.15
C GLU A 70 4.75 -12.46 -8.75
N LYS A 71 4.52 -13.48 -7.91
CA LYS A 71 4.17 -14.82 -8.37
C LYS A 71 2.83 -14.84 -9.12
N TYR A 72 1.77 -14.28 -8.55
CA TYR A 72 0.46 -14.28 -9.19
C TYR A 72 0.40 -13.42 -10.46
N LEU A 73 1.09 -12.28 -10.44
CA LEU A 73 1.26 -11.47 -11.64
C LEU A 73 1.95 -12.29 -12.75
N ALA A 74 2.98 -13.09 -12.41
CA ALA A 74 3.70 -13.92 -13.39
C ALA A 74 2.80 -15.00 -14.02
N GLU A 75 1.81 -15.46 -13.28
CA GLU A 75 0.75 -16.36 -13.75
C GLU A 75 -0.32 -15.64 -14.62
N GLY A 76 -0.17 -14.33 -14.86
CA GLY A 76 -1.10 -13.51 -15.64
C GLY A 76 -2.33 -13.04 -14.86
N LYS A 77 -2.36 -13.22 -13.54
CA LYS A 77 -3.50 -12.85 -12.69
C LYS A 77 -3.41 -11.37 -12.28
N GLN A 78 -4.56 -10.78 -11.96
CA GLN A 78 -4.58 -9.43 -11.40
C GLN A 78 -4.60 -9.51 -9.88
N VAL A 79 -3.83 -8.64 -9.24
CA VAL A 79 -3.63 -8.66 -7.80
C VAL A 79 -3.90 -7.28 -7.21
N THR A 80 -4.50 -7.23 -6.03
CA THR A 80 -4.64 -6.02 -5.21
C THR A 80 -4.36 -6.38 -3.76
N VAL A 81 -3.60 -5.54 -3.05
CA VAL A 81 -3.41 -5.65 -1.62
C VAL A 81 -4.21 -4.56 -0.94
N ASP A 82 -5.12 -4.96 -0.05
CA ASP A 82 -5.91 -4.07 0.77
C ASP A 82 -5.28 -3.99 2.17
N ILE A 83 -4.94 -2.78 2.61
CA ILE A 83 -4.45 -2.51 3.96
C ILE A 83 -5.59 -1.87 4.75
N HIS A 84 -6.01 -2.53 5.82
CA HIS A 84 -7.03 -2.03 6.75
C HIS A 84 -6.57 -2.20 8.20
N PHE A 85 -7.26 -1.58 9.14
CA PHE A 85 -7.00 -1.78 10.57
C PHE A 85 -8.10 -2.61 11.21
N GLU A 86 -7.69 -3.61 11.97
CA GLU A 86 -8.58 -4.42 12.80
C GLU A 86 -8.00 -4.47 14.22
N ALA A 87 -8.81 -4.10 15.22
CA ALA A 87 -8.39 -4.05 16.63
C ALA A 87 -7.07 -3.26 16.88
N GLY A 88 -6.86 -2.17 16.14
CA GLY A 88 -5.66 -1.32 16.29
C GLY A 88 -4.38 -1.88 15.65
N LYS A 89 -4.48 -2.97 14.87
CA LYS A 89 -3.36 -3.53 14.12
C LYS A 89 -3.63 -3.47 12.62
N PRO A 90 -2.62 -3.15 11.79
CA PRO A 90 -2.77 -3.22 10.35
C PRO A 90 -2.90 -4.69 9.92
N VAL A 91 -3.94 -4.98 9.15
CA VAL A 91 -4.22 -6.25 8.50
C VAL A 91 -4.06 -6.05 7.00
N TYR A 92 -3.44 -7.04 6.36
CA TYR A 92 -3.10 -6.99 4.95
C TYR A 92 -3.77 -8.14 4.22
N GLU A 93 -4.60 -7.83 3.22
CA GLU A 93 -5.35 -8.83 2.47
C GLU A 93 -4.94 -8.82 1.00
N LEU A 94 -4.49 -9.97 0.51
CA LEU A 94 -4.18 -10.18 -0.91
C LEU A 94 -5.44 -10.65 -1.65
N LYS A 95 -5.88 -9.87 -2.62
CA LYS A 95 -7.00 -10.20 -3.52
C LYS A 95 -6.49 -10.53 -4.89
N ILE A 96 -6.92 -11.68 -5.40
CA ILE A 96 -6.62 -12.16 -6.73
C ILE A 96 -7.92 -12.09 -7.54
N LYS A 97 -7.84 -11.54 -8.76
CA LYS A 97 -8.93 -11.51 -9.74
C LYS A 97 -8.60 -12.38 -10.94
#